data_AF-A0A958SUQ5-F1
#
_entry.id   AF-A0A958SUQ5-F1
#
_cell.length_a   1.000
_cell.length_b   1.000
_cell.length_c   1.000
_cell.angle_alpha   90.00
_cell.angle_beta   90.00
_cell.angle_gamma   90.00
#
_symmetry.space_group_name_H-M   'P 1'
#
loop_
_entity.id
_entity.type
_entity.pdbx_description
1 polymer ?
#
loop_
_entity_poly.entity_id
_entity_poly.type
_entity_poly.pdbx_seq_one_letter_code
_entity_poly.pdbx_strand_id
1 'polypeptide(L)'
;ECGKVPFASPKTGYPSDETGKIVAENIVRVQNGKTELKKKAWGKIPGICVMDAGKKEVIILSDKLFKPRNFSIMIPNIFYDFNKVLFEKYFLWKTRNGYSQLP
;
A
#
# COMPACT_ATOMS: atom_id res chain seq x y z
N GLU A 1 -6.73 -2.35 -22.26
CA GLU A 1 -6.86 -1.36 -23.34
C GLU A 1 -6.34 -0.04 -22.83
N CYS A 2 -5.37 0.57 -23.53
CA CYS A 2 -4.99 1.96 -23.23
C CYS A 2 -6.17 2.83 -23.63
N GLY A 3 -6.72 3.59 -22.68
CA GLY A 3 -7.76 4.57 -22.98
C GLY A 3 -7.25 5.62 -23.96
N LYS A 4 -8.16 6.27 -24.69
CA LYS A 4 -7.83 7.38 -25.62
C LYS A 4 -7.16 8.57 -24.90
N VAL A 5 -7.31 8.65 -23.59
CA VAL A 5 -6.73 9.69 -22.74
C VAL A 5 -5.60 9.08 -21.92
N PRO A 6 -4.40 9.68 -21.89
CA PRO A 6 -3.29 9.19 -21.08
C PRO A 6 -3.62 9.30 -19.59
N PHE A 7 -3.38 8.22 -18.84
CA PHE A 7 -3.46 8.19 -17.38
C PHE A 7 -2.29 7.39 -16.82
N ALA A 8 -1.94 7.67 -15.56
CA ALA A 8 -0.84 7.01 -14.86
C ALA A 8 -1.36 6.06 -13.78
N SER A 9 -0.54 5.07 -13.43
CA SER A 9 -0.80 4.22 -12.27
C SER A 9 -0.47 4.97 -10.98
N PRO A 10 -1.34 4.94 -9.96
CA PRO A 10 -1.04 5.57 -8.69
C PRO A 10 0.08 4.82 -7.96
N LYS A 11 0.83 5.57 -7.13
CA LYS A 11 1.74 5.02 -6.12
C LYS A 11 1.15 5.25 -4.74
N THR A 12 0.40 4.27 -4.24
CA THR A 12 -0.30 4.38 -2.95
C THR A 12 0.63 4.09 -1.76
N GLY A 13 0.15 4.35 -0.54
CA GLY A 13 0.97 4.24 0.68
C GLY A 13 1.53 2.84 0.94
N TYR A 14 0.68 1.80 0.90
CA TYR A 14 1.10 0.44 1.22
C TYR A 14 2.15 -0.14 0.25
N PRO A 15 2.00 -0.04 -1.09
CA PRO A 15 3.07 -0.40 -2.02
C PRO A 15 4.37 0.38 -1.86
N SER A 16 4.28 1.64 -1.44
CA SER A 16 5.45 2.47 -1.17
C SER A 16 6.18 2.02 0.10
N ASP A 17 5.47 1.68 1.17
CA ASP A 17 6.03 1.13 2.41
C ASP A 17 6.72 -0.22 2.18
N GLU A 18 6.06 -1.13 1.45
CA GLU A 18 6.64 -2.42 1.05
C GLU A 18 7.94 -2.26 0.25
N THR A 19 7.95 -1.29 -0.68
CA THR A 19 9.14 -1.02 -1.50
C THR A 19 10.26 -0.44 -0.65
N GLY A 20 9.95 0.48 0.28
CA GLY A 20 10.93 1.02 1.21
C GLY A 20 11.60 -0.07 2.05
N LYS A 21 10.82 -1.01 2.58
CA LYS A 21 11.33 -2.16 3.35
C LYS A 21 12.23 -3.07 2.51
N ILE A 22 11.85 -3.36 1.27
CA ILE A 22 12.67 -4.17 0.34
C ILE A 22 14.01 -3.47 0.04
N VAL A 23 13.98 -2.15 -0.19
CA VAL A 23 15.20 -1.38 -0.45
C VAL A 23 16.12 -1.37 0.77
N ALA A 24 15.57 -1.11 1.96
CA ALA A 24 16.35 -1.13 3.20
C ALA A 24 17.00 -2.50 3.45
N GLU A 25 16.26 -3.59 3.25
CA GLU A 25 16.79 -4.95 3.36
C GLU A 25 17.91 -5.22 2.34
N ASN A 26 17.74 -4.78 1.10
CA ASN A 26 18.73 -4.97 0.05
C ASN A 26 20.02 -4.19 0.30
N ILE A 27 19.95 -2.98 0.86
CA ILE A 27 21.15 -2.21 1.25
C ILE A 27 21.97 -3.02 2.26
N VAL A 28 21.32 -3.56 3.29
CA VAL A 28 21.98 -4.39 4.30
C VAL A 28 22.55 -5.68 3.68
N ARG A 29 21.84 -6.31 2.73
CA ARG A 29 22.35 -7.49 2.02
C ARG A 29 23.63 -7.19 1.24
N VAL A 30 23.65 -6.10 0.47
CA VAL A 30 24.81 -5.67 -0.31
C VAL A 30 25.98 -5.34 0.61
N GLN A 31 25.74 -4.62 1.72
CA GLN A 31 26.77 -4.30 2.71
C GLN A 31 27.41 -5.56 3.31
N ASN A 32 26.64 -6.64 3.46
CA ASN A 32 27.11 -7.94 3.95
C ASN A 32 27.67 -8.86 2.84
N GLY A 33 27.91 -8.36 1.64
CA GLY A 33 28.45 -9.14 0.51
C GLY A 33 27.47 -10.16 -0.09
N LYS A 34 26.17 -10.09 0.24
CA LYS A 34 25.14 -10.97 -0.35
C LYS A 34 24.75 -10.45 -1.73
N THR A 35 24.79 -11.33 -2.73
CA THR A 35 24.41 -11.01 -4.12
C THR A 35 22.93 -11.23 -4.41
N GLU A 36 22.24 -12.03 -3.60
CA GLU A 36 20.82 -12.29 -3.76
C GLU A 36 19.98 -11.14 -3.18
N LEU A 37 19.38 -10.35 -4.07
CA LEU A 37 18.50 -9.24 -3.70
C LEU A 37 17.04 -9.67 -3.65
N LYS A 38 16.33 -9.20 -2.62
CA LYS A 38 14.88 -9.33 -2.53
C LYS A 38 14.23 -8.48 -3.61
N LYS A 39 13.33 -9.08 -4.39
CA LYS A 39 12.62 -8.43 -5.49
C LYS A 39 11.14 -8.76 -5.39
N LYS A 40 10.30 -7.73 -5.50
CA LYS A 40 8.84 -7.87 -5.58
C LYS A 40 8.36 -7.00 -6.72
N ALA A 41 7.61 -7.57 -7.65
CA ALA A 41 7.04 -6.80 -8.74
C ALA A 41 5.99 -5.82 -8.17
N TRP A 42 6.08 -4.54 -8.54
CA TRP A 42 5.18 -3.49 -8.05
C TRP A 42 3.70 -3.87 -8.19
N GLY A 43 3.33 -4.38 -9.37
CA GLY A 43 1.96 -4.81 -9.65
C GLY A 43 1.45 -5.99 -8.83
N LYS A 44 2.35 -6.78 -8.20
CA LYS A 44 2.00 -7.92 -7.34
C LYS A 44 1.78 -7.52 -5.88
N ILE A 45 1.97 -6.25 -5.51
CA ILE A 45 1.70 -5.78 -4.16
C ILE A 45 0.19 -5.58 -4.01
N PRO A 46 -0.43 -5.98 -2.87
CA PRO A 46 -1.84 -5.72 -2.60
C PRO A 46 -2.20 -4.25 -2.69
N GLY A 47 -3.38 -3.97 -3.22
CA GLY A 47 -3.97 -2.64 -3.23
C GLY A 47 -4.86 -2.46 -2.01
N ILE A 48 -4.50 -1.55 -1.11
CA ILE A 48 -5.31 -1.18 0.05
C ILE A 48 -5.53 0.34 0.00
N CYS A 49 -6.78 0.76 -0.13
CA CYS A 49 -7.16 2.17 -0.09
C CYS A 49 -8.41 2.35 0.77
N VAL A 50 -8.38 3.34 1.65
CA VAL A 50 -9.56 3.82 2.38
C VAL A 50 -9.80 5.27 1.96
N MET A 51 -10.95 5.49 1.33
CA MET A 51 -11.41 6.80 0.87
C MET A 51 -12.48 7.29 1.82
N ASP A 52 -12.21 8.40 2.49
CA ASP A 52 -13.16 9.06 3.38
C ASP A 52 -13.99 10.09 2.59
N ALA A 53 -15.30 10.09 2.84
CA ALA A 53 -16.31 10.99 2.27
C ALA A 53 -17.11 11.73 3.38
N GLY A 54 -16.49 11.99 4.52
CA GLY A 54 -17.02 12.73 5.66
C GLY A 54 -17.79 11.87 6.65
N LYS A 55 -19.00 11.43 6.29
CA LYS A 55 -19.83 10.54 7.13
C LYS A 55 -19.95 9.12 6.57
N LYS A 56 -19.13 8.80 5.58
CA LYS A 56 -19.12 7.54 4.85
C LYS A 56 -17.70 7.29 4.40
N GLU A 57 -17.35 6.04 4.13
CA GLU A 57 -16.07 5.69 3.54
C GLU A 57 -16.22 4.56 2.54
N VAL A 58 -15.22 4.42 1.66
CA VAL A 58 -15.11 3.32 0.72
C VAL A 58 -13.77 2.64 0.93
N ILE A 59 -13.81 1.35 1.22
CA ILE A 59 -12.63 0.52 1.39
C ILE A 59 -12.41 -0.28 0.10
N ILE A 60 -11.27 -0.12 -0.52
CA ILE A 60 -10.87 -0.84 -1.72
C ILE A 60 -9.75 -1.80 -1.35
N LEU A 61 -9.98 -3.09 -1.59
CA LEU A 61 -9.03 -4.17 -1.33
C LEU A 61 -8.82 -4.99 -2.60
N SER A 62 -7.57 -5.22 -2.97
CA SER A 62 -7.20 -6.15 -4.03
C SER A 62 -5.95 -6.95 -3.70
N ASP A 63 -5.90 -8.20 -4.17
CA ASP A 63 -4.74 -9.08 -3.97
C ASP A 63 -3.47 -8.55 -4.64
N LYS A 64 -3.65 -7.90 -5.80
CA LYS A 64 -2.60 -7.30 -6.61
C LYS A 64 -3.06 -5.92 -7.08
N LEU A 65 -2.12 -5.01 -7.27
CA LEU A 65 -2.40 -3.68 -7.82
C LEU A 65 -2.74 -3.77 -9.31
N PHE A 66 -2.03 -4.62 -10.06
CA PHE A 66 -2.25 -4.82 -11.49
C PHE A 66 -2.94 -6.14 -11.81
N LYS A 67 -3.66 -6.17 -12.93
CA LYS A 67 -4.28 -7.39 -13.47
C LYS A 67 -3.19 -8.42 -13.86
N PRO A 68 -3.47 -9.73 -13.78
CA PRO A 68 -4.70 -10.36 -13.31
C PRO A 68 -4.78 -10.41 -11.77
N ARG A 69 -5.93 -9.97 -11.24
CA ARG A 69 -6.27 -9.95 -9.82
C ARG A 69 -7.16 -11.14 -9.49
N ASN A 70 -6.88 -11.85 -8.40
CA ASN A 70 -7.74 -12.92 -7.92
C ASN A 70 -9.00 -12.36 -7.25
N PHE A 71 -8.87 -11.25 -6.51
CA PHE A 71 -10.00 -10.54 -5.95
C PHE A 71 -9.77 -9.03 -5.98
N SER A 72 -10.86 -8.28 -6.15
CA SER A 72 -10.89 -6.82 -6.08
C SER A 72 -12.26 -6.42 -5.56
N ILE A 73 -12.31 -6.02 -4.30
CA ILE A 73 -13.55 -5.69 -3.59
C ILE A 73 -13.55 -4.20 -3.27
N MET A 74 -14.70 -3.57 -3.47
CA MET A 74 -14.99 -2.21 -3.03
C MET A 74 -16.14 -2.29 -2.04
N ILE A 75 -15.87 -1.97 -0.78
CA ILE A 75 -16.83 -2.06 0.33
C ILE A 75 -17.24 -0.65 0.70
N PRO A 76 -18.46 -0.21 0.37
CA PRO A 76 -19.00 1.03 0.89
C PRO A 76 -19.39 0.85 2.35
N ASN A 77 -18.85 1.70 3.23
CA ASN A 77 -19.30 1.82 4.60
C ASN A 77 -20.09 3.13 4.75
N ILE A 78 -21.34 2.99 5.19
CA ILE A 78 -22.27 4.11 5.39
C ILE A 78 -22.19 4.62 6.84
N PHE A 79 -21.54 3.87 7.72
CA PHE A 79 -21.36 4.21 9.13
C PHE A 79 -20.01 4.93 9.30
N TYR A 80 -19.97 6.22 8.96
CA TYR A 80 -18.83 7.13 9.17
C TYR A 80 -17.49 6.64 8.58
N ASP A 81 -16.40 7.30 8.94
CA ASP A 81 -15.04 7.20 8.40
C ASP A 81 -14.05 6.56 9.39
N PHE A 82 -14.58 5.68 10.25
CA PHE A 82 -13.84 5.11 11.37
C PHE A 82 -12.51 4.46 10.96
N ASN A 83 -12.49 3.72 9.84
CA ASN A 83 -11.27 3.04 9.41
C ASN A 83 -10.21 4.05 8.97
N LYS A 84 -10.61 5.15 8.33
CA LYS A 84 -9.68 6.21 7.93
C LYS A 84 -9.05 6.89 9.13
N VAL A 85 -9.85 7.32 10.10
CA VAL A 85 -9.38 8.00 11.32
C VAL A 85 -8.48 7.08 12.15
N LEU A 86 -8.83 5.79 12.25
CA LEU A 86 -8.02 4.80 12.94
C LEU A 86 -6.65 4.66 12.27
N PHE A 87 -6.62 4.53 10.94
CA PHE A 87 -5.37 4.43 10.18
C PHE A 87 -4.49 5.67 10.34
N GLU A 88 -5.07 6.87 10.31
CA GLU A 88 -4.34 8.12 10.52
C GLU A 88 -3.64 8.16 11.88
N LYS A 89 -4.39 7.90 12.96
CA LYS A 89 -3.85 7.90 14.32
C LYS A 89 -2.76 6.85 14.49
N TYR A 90 -2.99 5.64 13.97
CA TYR A 90 -2.02 4.56 13.97
C TYR A 90 -0.73 4.95 13.23
N PHE A 91 -0.86 5.49 12.02
CA PHE A 91 0.29 5.84 11.20
C PHE A 91 1.14 6.94 11.85
N LEU A 92 0.50 7.99 12.38
CA LEU A 92 1.21 9.05 13.11
C LEU A 92 1.90 8.52 14.37
N TRP A 93 1.23 7.65 15.13
CA TRP A 93 1.84 7.00 16.29
C TRP A 93 3.05 6.16 15.89
N LYS A 94 2.92 5.33 14.85
CA LYS A 94 4.00 4.47 14.32
C LYS A 94 5.22 5.30 13.94
N THR A 95 5.02 6.39 13.18
CA THR A 95 6.10 7.27 12.73
C THR A 95 6.77 8.00 13.89
N ARG A 96 5.99 8.52 14.84
CA ARG A 96 6.55 9.25 16.01
C ARG A 96 7.40 8.36 16.91
N ASN A 97 7.10 7.07 16.99
CA ASN A 97 7.85 6.12 17.81
C ASN A 97 8.94 5.35 17.02
N GLY A 98 9.11 5.63 15.73
CA GLY A 98 10.14 4.99 14.90
C GLY A 98 9.89 3.51 14.58
N TYR A 99 8.65 3.03 14.67
CA TYR A 99 8.31 1.62 14.43
C TYR A 99 8.17 1.27 12.93
N SER A 100 9.23 1.48 12.16
CA SER A 100 9.27 1.26 10.70
C SER A 100 9.04 -0.21 10.29
N GLN A 101 9.24 -1.17 11.19
CA GLN A 101 8.99 -2.59 10.92
C GLN A 101 7.49 -2.93 10.83
N LEU A 102 6.63 -2.17 11.50
CA LEU A 102 5.20 -2.43 11.53
C LEU A 102 4.58 -2.21 10.15
N PRO A 103 3.43 -2.84 9.82
CA PRO A 103 2.69 -2.58 8.59
C PRO A 103 2.18 -1.13 8.52
#